data_AF-A0A7U9HEK7-F1
#
_entry.id   AF-A0A7U9HEK7-F1
#
_cell.length_a   1.000
_cell.length_b   1.000
_cell.length_c   1.000
_cell.angle_alpha   90.00
_cell.angle_beta   90.00
_cell.angle_gamma   90.00
#
_symmetry.space_group_name_H-M   'P 1'
#
loop_
_entity.id
_entity.type
_entity.pdbx_description
1 polymer ?
#
loop_
_entity_poly.entity_id
_entity_poly.type
_entity_poly.pdbx_seq_one_letter_code
_entity_poly.pdbx_strand_id
1 'polypeptide(L)'
;MDPAQHPFEMDTDAAEKVASLVAPLLPNADVAREDRRRSLDPVTEFLAGRYGRWACGWNWSVGEGDVDGGVVEVWCCSSDSVTTPGATAPLVIEALQEWRGWLEDLTERFAVLAPPDSTPVSSADLWHWERACTRLITVVADRTQAESGWYGHCMQVLRWFLAYNGIDEGQTEEIVKNAVGGRFGSWIAPDVSVVDAVSSRFAIGVGGIR
;
A
#
# COMPACT_ATOMS: atom_id res chain seq x y z
N MET A 1 -1.14 -4.44 -8.79
CA MET A 1 0.30 -4.67 -9.00
C MET A 1 0.59 -6.05 -8.46
N ASP A 2 1.08 -6.96 -9.29
CA ASP A 2 1.35 -8.36 -8.90
C ASP A 2 2.86 -8.54 -8.64
N PRO A 3 3.30 -8.72 -7.38
CA PRO A 3 4.71 -8.90 -7.04
C PRO A 3 5.36 -10.11 -7.71
N ALA A 4 4.59 -11.14 -8.06
CA ALA A 4 5.11 -12.34 -8.74
C ALA A 4 5.63 -12.03 -10.15
N GLN A 5 5.16 -10.94 -10.77
CA GLN A 5 5.63 -10.47 -12.07
C GLN A 5 6.93 -9.66 -11.99
N HIS A 6 7.42 -9.39 -10.77
CA HIS A 6 8.60 -8.57 -10.52
C HIS A 6 9.55 -9.30 -9.57
N PRO A 7 10.46 -10.16 -10.08
CA PRO A 7 11.43 -10.85 -9.24
C PRO A 7 12.22 -9.88 -8.36
N PHE A 8 12.33 -10.21 -7.07
CA PHE A 8 13.04 -9.41 -6.09
C PHE A 8 13.77 -10.35 -5.13
N GLU A 9 15.05 -10.57 -5.40
CA GLU A 9 15.95 -11.28 -4.49
C GLU A 9 16.86 -10.23 -3.83
N MET A 10 16.75 -10.13 -2.51
CA MET A 10 17.49 -9.15 -1.71
C MET A 10 18.13 -9.85 -0.51
N ASP A 11 19.24 -10.55 -0.78
CA ASP A 11 20.12 -11.02 0.28
C ASP A 11 20.97 -9.85 0.83
N THR A 12 21.76 -10.13 1.87
CA THR A 12 22.61 -9.11 2.52
C THR A 12 23.57 -8.43 1.53
N ASP A 13 24.22 -9.20 0.66
CA ASP A 13 25.17 -8.67 -0.31
C ASP A 13 24.49 -7.79 -1.38
N ALA A 14 23.30 -8.19 -1.84
CA ALA A 14 22.48 -7.40 -2.75
C ALA A 14 22.01 -6.11 -2.08
N ALA A 15 21.58 -6.18 -0.81
CA ALA A 15 21.15 -5.02 -0.04
C ALA A 15 22.27 -3.99 0.11
N GLU A 16 23.49 -4.42 0.46
CA GLU A 16 24.66 -3.54 0.58
C GLU A 16 25.04 -2.88 -0.76
N LYS A 17 24.99 -3.65 -1.87
CA LYS A 17 25.27 -3.12 -3.21
C LYS A 17 24.24 -2.06 -3.61
N VAL A 18 22.95 -2.32 -3.38
CA VAL A 18 21.88 -1.38 -3.74
C VAL A 18 21.93 -0.16 -2.83
N ALA A 19 22.19 -0.31 -1.53
CA ALA A 19 22.41 0.81 -0.62
C ALA A 19 23.57 1.70 -1.08
N SER A 20 24.67 1.11 -1.54
CA SER A 20 25.81 1.87 -2.09
C SER A 20 25.45 2.68 -3.34
N LEU A 21 24.50 2.21 -4.15
CA LEU A 21 23.98 2.92 -5.32
C LEU A 21 22.94 3.98 -4.95
N VAL A 22 22.18 3.78 -3.87
CA VAL A 22 21.21 4.75 -3.32
C VAL A 22 21.92 5.90 -2.60
N ALA A 23 23.01 5.63 -1.90
CA ALA A 23 23.78 6.63 -1.14
C ALA A 23 24.05 7.96 -1.88
N PRO A 24 24.56 7.97 -3.13
CA PRO A 24 24.80 9.22 -3.86
C PRO A 24 23.52 9.93 -4.35
N LEU A 25 22.36 9.27 -4.33
CA LEU A 25 21.08 9.83 -4.75
C LEU A 25 20.33 10.53 -3.60
N LEU A 26 20.78 10.31 -2.36
CA LEU A 26 20.11 10.84 -1.19
C LEU A 26 20.35 12.35 -1.06
N PRO A 27 19.30 13.12 -0.70
CA PRO A 27 19.45 14.52 -0.37
C PRO A 27 20.28 14.66 0.92
N ASN A 28 20.87 15.84 1.13
CA ASN A 28 21.34 16.19 2.46
C ASN A 28 20.15 16.50 3.38
N ALA A 29 20.39 16.51 4.70
CA ALA A 29 19.35 16.69 5.70
C ALA A 29 18.61 18.03 5.60
N ASP A 30 19.25 19.10 5.12
CA ASP A 30 18.61 20.40 4.99
C ASP A 30 17.60 20.40 3.82
N VAL A 31 18.00 19.86 2.68
CA VAL A 31 17.11 19.67 1.51
C VAL A 31 15.95 18.75 1.85
N ALA A 32 16.20 17.67 2.60
CA ALA A 32 15.16 16.74 3.04
C ALA A 32 14.10 17.39 3.95
N ARG A 33 14.48 18.42 4.72
CA ARG A 33 13.55 19.21 5.55
C ARG A 33 12.74 20.21 4.75
N GLU A 34 13.37 20.87 3.77
CA GLU A 34 12.73 21.92 2.96
C GLU A 34 11.73 21.35 1.95
N ASP A 35 12.06 20.23 1.29
CA ASP A 35 11.22 19.59 0.28
C ASP A 35 11.00 18.11 0.59
N ARG A 36 10.10 17.85 1.55
CA ARG A 36 9.95 16.51 2.13
C ARG A 36 9.67 15.41 1.11
N ARG A 37 8.77 15.67 0.17
CA ARG A 37 8.36 14.68 -0.84
C ARG A 37 9.35 14.60 -2.01
N ARG A 38 9.70 15.73 -2.64
CA ARG A 38 10.43 15.70 -3.92
C ARG A 38 11.92 15.47 -3.73
N SER A 39 12.46 15.72 -2.55
CA SER A 39 13.88 15.45 -2.26
C SER A 39 14.23 13.96 -2.41
N LEU A 40 13.25 13.06 -2.35
CA LEU A 40 13.41 11.61 -2.50
C LEU A 40 13.07 11.10 -3.90
N ASP A 41 12.67 11.96 -4.83
CA ASP A 41 12.34 11.57 -6.21
C ASP A 41 13.49 10.80 -6.89
N PRO A 42 14.77 11.21 -6.80
CA PRO A 42 15.87 10.46 -7.42
C PRO A 42 16.02 9.03 -6.90
N VAL A 43 15.77 8.80 -5.61
CA VAL A 43 15.78 7.48 -4.99
C VAL A 43 14.61 6.65 -5.51
N THR A 44 13.41 7.24 -5.50
CA THR A 44 12.19 6.59 -5.99
C THR A 44 12.30 6.20 -7.46
N GLU A 45 12.82 7.09 -8.31
CA GLU A 45 13.06 6.84 -9.73
C GLU A 45 14.07 5.72 -9.95
N PHE A 46 15.17 5.71 -9.20
CA PHE A 46 16.16 4.64 -9.26
C PHE A 46 15.57 3.28 -8.89
N LEU A 47 14.84 3.20 -7.77
CA LEU A 47 14.21 1.97 -7.31
C LEU A 47 13.14 1.49 -8.29
N ALA A 48 12.28 2.39 -8.78
CA ALA A 48 11.24 2.07 -9.75
C ALA A 48 11.83 1.64 -11.10
N GLY A 49 12.92 2.26 -11.54
CA GLY A 49 13.63 1.87 -12.77
C GLY A 49 14.28 0.50 -12.66
N ARG A 50 14.76 0.13 -11.46
CA ARG A 50 15.43 -1.15 -11.22
C ARG A 50 14.48 -2.31 -10.96
N TYR A 51 13.43 -2.09 -10.15
CA TYR A 51 12.55 -3.15 -9.66
C TYR A 51 11.13 -3.09 -10.26
N GLY A 52 10.80 -2.00 -10.94
CA GLY A 52 9.46 -1.75 -11.46
C GLY A 52 8.65 -0.83 -10.55
N ARG A 53 7.48 -0.38 -11.06
CA ARG A 53 6.62 0.62 -10.40
C ARG A 53 6.15 0.24 -9.00
N TRP A 54 6.20 -1.04 -8.62
CA TRP A 54 5.81 -1.44 -7.26
C TRP A 54 6.71 -0.79 -6.22
N ALA A 55 7.98 -0.52 -6.55
CA ALA A 55 8.94 0.06 -5.61
C ALA A 55 8.62 1.51 -5.21
N CYS A 56 7.69 2.20 -5.90
CA CYS A 56 7.33 3.58 -5.58
C CYS A 56 6.73 3.77 -4.17
N GLY A 57 6.23 2.71 -3.52
CA GLY A 57 5.65 2.78 -2.18
C GLY A 57 6.65 2.62 -1.03
N TRP A 58 7.96 2.54 -1.32
CA TRP A 58 8.99 2.24 -0.32
C TRP A 58 9.00 3.20 0.88
N ASN A 59 8.62 4.46 0.71
CA ASN A 59 8.56 5.47 1.78
C ASN A 59 7.13 5.79 2.23
N TRP A 60 6.15 4.94 1.91
CA TRP A 60 4.78 5.13 2.37
C TRP A 60 4.67 4.67 3.81
N SER A 61 5.06 5.57 4.71
CA SER A 61 5.20 5.31 6.13
C SER A 61 3.91 5.44 6.92
N VAL A 62 3.90 4.79 8.09
CA VAL A 62 2.80 4.89 9.06
C VAL A 62 2.68 6.33 9.58
N GLY A 63 1.43 6.80 9.74
CA GLY A 63 1.13 8.14 10.24
C GLY A 63 1.52 9.26 9.30
N GLU A 64 1.85 10.43 9.85
CA GLU A 64 2.05 11.71 9.12
C GLU A 64 3.38 11.79 8.35
N GLY A 65 3.85 10.66 7.82
CA GLY A 65 5.06 10.59 7.04
C GLY A 65 4.96 11.27 5.67
N ASP A 66 5.92 11.00 4.79
CA ASP A 66 6.01 11.72 3.51
C ASP A 66 4.74 11.55 2.67
N VAL A 67 4.17 10.35 2.61
CA VAL A 67 2.98 10.02 1.81
C VAL A 67 1.69 9.96 2.66
N ASP A 68 1.82 9.94 4.00
CA ASP A 68 0.75 9.83 5.01
C ASP A 68 -0.05 8.51 4.97
N GLY A 69 -0.20 7.84 6.11
CA GLY A 69 -1.09 6.69 6.30
C GLY A 69 -0.71 5.39 5.60
N GLY A 70 0.59 5.16 5.42
CA GLY A 70 1.13 3.94 4.85
C GLY A 70 1.42 2.86 5.89
N VAL A 71 2.25 1.90 5.48
CA VAL A 71 2.52 0.63 6.20
C VAL A 71 3.99 0.40 6.50
N VAL A 72 4.87 1.28 6.03
CA VAL A 72 6.31 1.17 6.25
C VAL A 72 6.62 1.77 7.63
N GLU A 73 7.11 0.94 8.54
CA GLU A 73 7.40 1.34 9.92
C GLU A 73 8.82 1.90 10.07
N VAL A 74 9.78 1.34 9.32
CA VAL A 74 11.20 1.71 9.47
C VAL A 74 11.51 3.11 8.95
N TRP A 75 10.69 3.62 8.03
CA TRP A 75 10.77 4.98 7.53
C TRP A 75 9.73 5.85 8.23
N CYS A 76 10.11 7.04 8.71
CA CYS A 76 9.15 7.99 9.28
C CYS A 76 8.79 9.08 8.26
N CYS A 77 9.72 9.99 8.02
CA CYS A 77 9.65 11.01 6.97
C CYS A 77 11.05 11.45 6.57
N SER A 78 11.16 12.18 5.46
CA SER A 78 12.45 12.69 4.97
C SER A 78 13.18 13.54 6.01
N SER A 79 12.47 14.38 6.78
CA SER A 79 13.09 15.33 7.72
C SER A 79 13.77 14.66 8.92
N ASP A 80 13.27 13.49 9.32
CA ASP A 80 13.74 12.76 10.50
C ASP A 80 14.59 11.54 10.14
N SER A 81 14.34 10.93 8.98
CA SER A 81 15.03 9.71 8.54
C SER A 81 16.30 10.02 7.74
N VAL A 82 16.36 11.16 7.04
CA VAL A 82 17.55 11.56 6.27
C VAL A 82 18.57 12.21 7.20
N THR A 83 19.71 11.54 7.37
CA THR A 83 20.84 12.02 8.18
C THR A 83 22.12 12.06 7.36
N THR A 84 22.87 10.96 7.32
CA THR A 84 24.03 10.77 6.47
C THR A 84 23.72 9.71 5.42
N PRO A 85 24.35 9.73 4.23
CA PRO A 85 24.12 8.70 3.21
C PRO A 85 24.37 7.28 3.73
N GLY A 86 25.41 7.09 4.56
CA GLY A 86 25.76 5.78 5.11
C GLY A 86 24.74 5.22 6.12
N ALA A 87 24.05 6.08 6.86
CA ALA A 87 22.97 5.66 7.76
C ALA A 87 21.61 5.56 7.05
N THR A 88 21.36 6.44 6.08
CA THR A 88 20.05 6.56 5.43
C THR A 88 19.88 5.52 4.31
N ALA A 89 20.93 5.19 3.55
CA ALA A 89 20.80 4.25 2.44
C ALA A 89 20.38 2.84 2.88
N PRO A 90 20.94 2.23 3.95
CA PRO A 90 20.44 0.97 4.47
C PRO A 90 18.96 1.04 4.88
N LEU A 91 18.54 2.15 5.49
CA LEU A 91 17.15 2.37 5.90
C LEU A 91 16.18 2.38 4.70
N VAL A 92 16.58 2.98 3.57
CA VAL A 92 15.80 2.91 2.32
C VAL A 92 15.62 1.47 1.84
N ILE A 93 16.67 0.64 1.94
CA ILE A 93 16.61 -0.76 1.50
C ILE A 93 15.75 -1.61 2.44
N GLU A 94 15.80 -1.35 3.74
CA GLU A 94 14.91 -1.96 4.73
C GLU A 94 13.45 -1.59 4.46
N ALA A 95 13.18 -0.30 4.24
CA ALA A 95 11.86 0.22 3.90
C ALA A 95 11.29 -0.39 2.60
N LEU A 96 12.13 -0.55 1.58
CA LEU A 96 11.76 -1.22 0.33
C LEU A 96 11.39 -2.69 0.55
N GLN A 97 12.14 -3.41 1.39
CA GLN A 97 11.85 -4.81 1.72
C GLN A 97 10.56 -4.95 2.53
N GLU A 98 10.33 -4.04 3.48
CA GLU A 98 9.09 -4.01 4.25
C GLU A 98 7.87 -3.78 3.34
N TRP A 99 7.97 -2.80 2.44
CA TRP A 99 6.95 -2.54 1.44
C TRP A 99 6.73 -3.74 0.51
N ARG A 100 7.81 -4.42 0.10
CA ARG A 100 7.73 -5.63 -0.70
C ARG A 100 6.97 -6.74 0.03
N GLY A 101 7.33 -7.02 1.28
CA GLY A 101 6.68 -8.05 2.09
C GLY A 101 5.19 -7.77 2.28
N TRP A 102 4.80 -6.50 2.45
CA TRP A 102 3.39 -6.11 2.49
C TRP A 102 2.65 -6.45 1.19
N LEU A 103 3.23 -6.15 0.02
CA LEU A 103 2.59 -6.47 -1.26
C LEU A 103 2.45 -7.99 -1.48
N GLU A 104 3.42 -8.77 -1.03
CA GLU A 104 3.38 -10.24 -1.11
C GLU A 104 2.30 -10.82 -0.20
N ASP A 105 2.21 -10.38 1.07
CA ASP A 105 1.14 -10.76 2.00
C ASP A 105 -0.26 -10.39 1.45
N LEU A 106 -0.41 -9.20 0.84
CA LEU A 106 -1.65 -8.84 0.17
C LEU A 106 -2.01 -9.78 -0.98
N THR A 107 -1.02 -10.21 -1.76
CA THR A 107 -1.26 -11.10 -2.91
C THR A 107 -1.74 -12.47 -2.45
N GLU A 108 -1.15 -13.02 -1.39
CA GLU A 108 -1.61 -14.27 -0.76
C GLU A 108 -3.03 -14.12 -0.22
N ARG A 109 -3.33 -13.01 0.47
CA ARG A 109 -4.68 -12.72 0.97
C ARG A 109 -5.69 -12.59 -0.15
N PHE A 110 -5.34 -11.93 -1.26
CA PHE A 110 -6.23 -11.77 -2.40
C PHE A 110 -6.60 -13.13 -2.99
N ALA A 111 -5.64 -14.04 -3.15
CA ALA A 111 -5.91 -15.39 -3.63
C ALA A 111 -6.86 -16.18 -2.70
N VAL A 112 -6.74 -16.01 -1.37
CA VAL A 112 -7.61 -16.68 -0.39
C VAL A 112 -9.00 -16.01 -0.28
N LEU A 113 -9.10 -14.71 -0.56
CA LEU A 113 -10.32 -13.93 -0.43
C LEU A 113 -11.14 -13.84 -1.71
N ALA A 114 -10.53 -14.10 -2.87
CA ALA A 114 -11.21 -14.10 -4.16
C ALA A 114 -12.40 -15.09 -4.17
N PRO A 115 -13.51 -14.76 -4.85
CA PRO A 115 -14.53 -15.73 -5.17
C PRO A 115 -13.97 -16.89 -6.00
N PRO A 116 -14.64 -18.05 -6.05
CA PRO A 116 -14.19 -19.18 -6.86
C PRO A 116 -13.99 -18.82 -8.34
N ASP A 117 -12.86 -19.22 -8.94
CA ASP A 117 -12.46 -18.88 -10.32
C ASP A 117 -13.50 -19.22 -11.41
N SER A 118 -14.39 -20.19 -11.13
CA SER A 118 -15.45 -20.61 -12.06
C SER A 118 -16.65 -19.66 -12.10
N THR A 119 -16.68 -18.63 -11.26
CA THR A 119 -17.86 -17.77 -11.06
C THR A 119 -17.60 -16.37 -11.64
N PRO A 120 -18.35 -15.93 -12.66
CA PRO A 120 -18.31 -14.54 -13.11
C PRO A 120 -18.50 -13.57 -11.94
N VAL A 121 -17.74 -12.47 -11.91
CA VAL A 121 -17.75 -11.46 -10.84
C VAL A 121 -19.18 -11.03 -10.46
N SER A 122 -20.03 -10.75 -11.44
CA SER A 122 -21.43 -10.30 -11.25
C SER A 122 -22.38 -11.38 -10.74
N SER A 123 -21.95 -12.65 -10.77
CA SER A 123 -22.71 -13.81 -10.29
C SER A 123 -22.19 -14.40 -8.98
N ALA A 124 -21.06 -13.91 -8.48
CA ALA A 124 -20.53 -14.30 -7.18
C ALA A 124 -21.45 -13.82 -6.06
N ASP A 125 -21.68 -14.68 -5.07
CA ASP A 125 -22.47 -14.34 -3.88
C ASP A 125 -21.84 -13.11 -3.19
N LEU A 126 -22.67 -12.12 -2.86
CA LEU A 126 -22.30 -10.88 -2.16
C LEU A 126 -21.48 -11.15 -0.90
N TRP A 127 -21.76 -12.27 -0.22
CA TRP A 127 -21.01 -12.69 0.96
C TRP A 127 -19.49 -12.74 0.75
N HIS A 128 -19.01 -13.16 -0.44
CA HIS A 128 -17.56 -13.21 -0.71
C HIS A 128 -16.94 -11.81 -0.69
N TRP A 129 -17.63 -10.84 -1.30
CA TRP A 129 -17.19 -9.46 -1.38
C TRP A 129 -17.26 -8.76 -0.02
N GLU A 130 -18.31 -9.03 0.75
CA GLU A 130 -18.42 -8.53 2.13
C GLU A 130 -17.27 -9.07 2.98
N ARG A 131 -17.06 -10.38 2.98
CA ARG A 131 -15.98 -11.05 3.72
C ARG A 131 -14.61 -10.48 3.35
N ALA A 132 -14.33 -10.34 2.06
CA ALA A 132 -13.07 -9.80 1.58
C ALA A 132 -12.86 -8.35 2.04
N CYS A 133 -13.88 -7.50 1.87
CA CYS A 133 -13.82 -6.10 2.29
C CYS A 133 -13.54 -5.96 3.78
N THR A 134 -14.31 -6.66 4.64
CA THR A 134 -14.12 -6.65 6.10
C THR A 134 -12.70 -7.06 6.49
N ARG A 135 -12.18 -8.15 5.90
CA ARG A 135 -10.84 -8.66 6.22
C ARG A 135 -9.73 -7.73 5.75
N LEU A 136 -9.88 -7.12 4.58
CA LEU A 136 -8.91 -6.17 4.04
C LEU A 136 -8.89 -4.85 4.82
N ILE A 137 -10.05 -4.33 5.23
CA ILE A 137 -10.11 -3.15 6.10
C ILE A 137 -9.41 -3.44 7.43
N THR A 138 -9.68 -4.60 8.04
CA THR A 138 -9.09 -4.98 9.32
C THR A 138 -7.57 -5.08 9.24
N VAL A 139 -7.02 -5.81 8.25
CA VAL A 139 -5.57 -5.96 8.13
C VAL A 139 -4.87 -4.63 7.81
N VAL A 140 -5.50 -3.76 7.01
CA VAL A 140 -4.93 -2.43 6.75
C VAL A 140 -4.96 -1.57 8.02
N ALA A 141 -6.08 -1.53 8.74
CA ALA A 141 -6.17 -0.79 10.00
C ALA A 141 -5.12 -1.26 11.01
N ASP A 142 -4.92 -2.57 11.15
CA ASP A 142 -3.88 -3.13 12.03
C ASP A 142 -2.48 -2.73 11.57
N ARG A 143 -2.17 -2.90 10.27
CA ARG A 143 -0.83 -2.65 9.72
C ARG A 143 -0.44 -1.16 9.73
N THR A 144 -1.42 -0.29 9.53
CA THR A 144 -1.24 1.18 9.56
C THR A 144 -1.47 1.75 10.96
N GLN A 145 -1.81 0.91 11.94
CA GLN A 145 -2.19 1.31 13.30
C GLN A 145 -3.39 2.29 13.35
N ALA A 146 -4.17 2.35 12.27
CA ALA A 146 -5.23 3.33 12.02
C ALA A 146 -4.79 4.79 12.27
N GLU A 147 -3.52 5.07 11.99
CA GLU A 147 -2.88 6.39 12.16
C GLU A 147 -3.42 7.43 11.17
N SER A 148 -2.79 8.61 11.09
CA SER A 148 -3.18 9.62 10.08
C SER A 148 -3.29 9.02 8.68
N GLY A 149 -4.35 9.38 7.94
CA GLY A 149 -4.46 9.09 6.50
C GLY A 149 -4.65 7.61 6.11
N TRP A 150 -4.70 6.68 7.07
CA TRP A 150 -4.69 5.23 6.81
C TRP A 150 -5.75 4.74 5.81
N TYR A 151 -6.91 5.40 5.82
CA TYR A 151 -8.03 5.07 4.94
C TYR A 151 -7.71 5.30 3.46
N GLY A 152 -6.75 6.17 3.13
CA GLY A 152 -6.25 6.36 1.77
C GLY A 152 -5.58 5.08 1.25
N HIS A 153 -4.72 4.47 2.07
CA HIS A 153 -4.10 3.18 1.76
C HIS A 153 -5.14 2.05 1.76
N CYS A 154 -6.10 2.06 2.69
CA CYS A 154 -7.21 1.10 2.68
C CYS A 154 -8.00 1.14 1.37
N MET A 155 -8.35 2.33 0.88
CA MET A 155 -9.02 2.49 -0.41
C MET A 155 -8.14 2.02 -1.57
N GLN A 156 -6.82 2.19 -1.49
CA GLN A 156 -5.89 1.67 -2.50
C GLN A 156 -5.88 0.13 -2.53
N VAL A 157 -5.83 -0.52 -1.38
CA VAL A 157 -5.86 -1.99 -1.25
C VAL A 157 -7.17 -2.56 -1.75
N LEU A 158 -8.32 -1.95 -1.42
CA LEU A 158 -9.62 -2.40 -1.93
C LEU A 158 -9.71 -2.29 -3.45
N ARG A 159 -9.16 -1.22 -4.06
CA ARG A 159 -9.08 -1.09 -5.52
C ARG A 159 -8.18 -2.17 -6.13
N TRP A 160 -7.04 -2.47 -5.51
CA TRP A 160 -6.17 -3.54 -5.98
C TRP A 160 -6.83 -4.92 -5.89
N PHE A 161 -7.61 -5.19 -4.86
CA PHE A 161 -8.36 -6.44 -4.75
C PHE A 161 -9.43 -6.56 -5.85
N LEU A 162 -10.17 -5.49 -6.14
CA LEU A 162 -11.14 -5.50 -7.25
C LEU A 162 -10.44 -5.72 -8.60
N ALA A 163 -9.32 -5.03 -8.84
CA ALA A 163 -8.53 -5.20 -10.06
C ALA A 163 -7.92 -6.61 -10.18
N TYR A 164 -7.50 -7.21 -9.06
CA TYR A 164 -7.05 -8.61 -9.01
C TYR A 164 -8.15 -9.58 -9.50
N ASN A 165 -9.42 -9.27 -9.21
CA ASN A 165 -10.59 -10.02 -9.68
C ASN A 165 -11.09 -9.58 -11.07
N GLY A 166 -10.30 -8.80 -11.82
CA GLY A 166 -10.60 -8.42 -13.21
C GLY A 166 -11.61 -7.29 -13.39
N ILE A 167 -11.92 -6.53 -12.33
CA ILE A 167 -12.82 -5.37 -12.42
C ILE A 167 -12.05 -4.16 -12.97
N ASP A 168 -12.66 -3.44 -13.91
CA ASP A 168 -12.05 -2.29 -14.57
C ASP A 168 -11.71 -1.15 -13.60
N GLU A 169 -10.64 -0.41 -13.90
CA GLU A 169 -10.12 0.66 -13.05
C GLU A 169 -11.20 1.71 -12.70
N GLY A 170 -11.99 2.15 -13.67
CA GLY A 170 -13.06 3.14 -13.43
C GLY A 170 -14.15 2.61 -12.49
N GLN A 171 -14.50 1.33 -12.64
CA GLN A 171 -15.45 0.66 -11.76
C GLN A 171 -14.87 0.47 -10.34
N THR A 172 -13.58 0.10 -10.22
CA THR A 172 -12.94 -0.05 -8.92
C THR A 172 -12.95 1.25 -8.12
N GLU A 173 -12.67 2.39 -8.78
CA GLU A 173 -12.66 3.70 -8.15
C GLU A 173 -14.06 4.08 -7.64
N GLU A 174 -15.07 3.94 -8.50
CA GLU A 174 -16.45 4.27 -8.15
C GLU A 174 -16.97 3.44 -6.98
N ILE A 175 -16.76 2.11 -7.03
CA ILE A 175 -17.22 1.18 -5.98
C ILE A 175 -16.57 1.55 -4.64
N VAL A 176 -15.24 1.71 -4.60
CA VAL A 176 -14.53 2.01 -3.36
C VAL A 176 -14.87 3.38 -2.82
N LYS A 177 -14.97 4.41 -3.68
CA LYS A 177 -15.38 5.76 -3.28
C LYS A 177 -16.79 5.76 -2.70
N ASN A 178 -17.73 5.04 -3.30
CA ASN A 178 -19.11 4.95 -2.81
C ASN A 178 -19.25 4.14 -1.52
N ALA A 179 -18.42 3.10 -1.33
CA ALA A 179 -18.40 2.28 -0.13
C ALA A 179 -17.75 3.01 1.05
N VAL A 180 -16.54 3.54 0.87
CA VAL A 180 -15.71 4.10 1.96
C VAL A 180 -15.94 5.59 2.16
N GLY A 181 -16.17 6.36 1.09
CA GLY A 181 -16.07 7.82 1.07
C GLY A 181 -16.65 8.53 2.29
N GLY A 182 -15.76 9.09 3.12
CA GLY A 182 -16.07 9.87 4.31
C GLY A 182 -16.44 9.10 5.58
N ARG A 183 -16.39 7.75 5.57
CA ARG A 183 -16.80 6.91 6.72
C ARG A 183 -15.67 6.57 7.69
N PHE A 184 -14.42 6.64 7.23
CA PHE A 184 -13.24 6.44 8.07
C PHE A 184 -12.65 7.78 8.47
N GLY A 185 -12.04 7.83 9.66
CA GLY A 185 -11.32 8.98 10.18
C GLY A 185 -9.85 8.66 10.43
N SER A 186 -9.01 9.70 10.49
CA SER A 186 -7.62 9.61 10.94
C SER A 186 -7.55 9.31 12.44
N TRP A 187 -6.50 8.61 12.88
CA TRP A 187 -6.19 8.28 14.28
C TRP A 187 -7.27 7.46 15.00
N ILE A 188 -8.11 6.75 14.24
CA ILE A 188 -9.19 5.95 14.80
C ILE A 188 -9.41 4.70 13.96
N ALA A 189 -9.32 3.54 14.62
CA ALA A 189 -9.76 2.28 14.03
C ALA A 189 -11.28 2.30 13.86
N PRO A 190 -11.82 1.81 12.73
CA PRO A 190 -13.25 1.86 12.48
C PRO A 190 -13.99 0.88 13.41
N ASP A 191 -15.12 1.33 13.95
CA ASP A 191 -16.02 0.43 14.67
C ASP A 191 -16.57 -0.68 13.77
N VAL A 192 -16.90 -1.83 14.36
CA VAL A 192 -17.47 -2.99 13.64
C VAL A 192 -18.67 -2.60 12.79
N SER A 193 -19.56 -1.75 13.32
CA SER A 193 -20.75 -1.28 12.59
C SER A 193 -20.41 -0.43 11.36
N VAL A 194 -19.31 0.32 11.40
CA VAL A 194 -18.81 1.10 10.25
C VAL A 194 -18.23 0.15 9.21
N VAL A 195 -17.44 -0.84 9.64
CA VAL A 195 -16.88 -1.86 8.74
C VAL A 195 -18.00 -2.64 8.05
N ASP A 196 -19.02 -3.09 8.78
CA ASP A 196 -20.18 -3.81 8.23
C ASP A 196 -20.92 -2.97 7.18
N ALA A 197 -21.16 -1.69 7.48
CA ALA A 197 -21.82 -0.78 6.53
C ALA A 197 -20.99 -0.56 5.26
N VAL A 198 -19.66 -0.46 5.38
CA VAL A 198 -18.74 -0.32 4.25
C VAL A 198 -18.70 -1.61 3.43
N SER A 199 -18.58 -2.77 4.08
CA SER A 199 -18.48 -4.07 3.39
C SER A 199 -19.75 -4.41 2.62
N SER A 200 -20.94 -4.17 3.20
CA SER A 200 -22.20 -4.38 2.47
C SER A 200 -22.35 -3.45 1.27
N ARG A 201 -21.96 -2.17 1.40
CA ARG A 201 -21.99 -1.23 0.26
C ARG A 201 -21.01 -1.62 -0.83
N PHE A 202 -19.82 -2.07 -0.44
CA PHE A 202 -18.80 -2.57 -1.35
C PHE A 202 -19.34 -3.76 -2.16
N ALA A 203 -19.92 -4.75 -1.49
CA ALA A 203 -20.49 -5.92 -2.14
C ALA A 203 -21.64 -5.56 -3.10
N ILE A 204 -22.56 -4.69 -2.67
CA ILE A 204 -23.65 -4.19 -3.53
C ILE A 204 -23.10 -3.48 -4.77
N GLY A 205 -22.04 -2.69 -4.62
CA GLY A 205 -21.36 -2.02 -5.73
C GLY A 205 -20.81 -3.02 -6.76
N VAL A 206 -20.16 -4.09 -6.30
CA VAL A 206 -19.65 -5.15 -7.18
C VAL A 206 -20.78 -5.92 -7.87
N GLY A 207 -21.84 -6.29 -7.13
CA GLY A 207 -23.01 -6.97 -7.70
C GLY A 207 -23.81 -6.13 -8.70
N GLY A 208 -23.59 -4.81 -8.72
CA GLY A 208 -24.19 -3.89 -9.69
C GLY A 208 -23.47 -3.80 -11.03
N ILE A 209 -22.30 -4.45 -11.18
CA ILE A 209 -21.54 -4.48 -12.44
C ILE A 209 -22.34 -5.25 -13.50
N ARG A 210 -22.58 -4.61 -14.64
CA ARG A 210 -23.32 -5.16 -15.80
C ARG A 210 -22.38 -5.63 -16.89
#